data_AF-A0A1Y6LGM9-F1
#
_entry.id   AF-A0A1Y6LGM9-F1
#
_cell.length_a   1.000
_cell.length_b   1.000
_cell.length_c   1.000
_cell.angle_alpha   90.00
_cell.angle_beta   90.00
_cell.angle_gamma   90.00
#
_symmetry.space_group_name_H-M   'P 1'
#
loop_
_entity.id
_entity.type
_entity.pdbx_description
1 polymer ?
#
loop_
_entity_poly.entity_id
_entity_poly.type
_entity_poly.pdbx_seq_one_letter_code
_entity_poly.pdbx_strand_id
1 'polypeptide(L)'
;MDSSLRSTEALKSRIDALQVTLTRRFETLVNLAAVQRNDRTVTAVTEYSMKAETAGLIRAAEEVQTLIRQLQEMWLFGRLNALEGKKEREEVDGTAREVAELVRKLTGAKSLDGEKAVKREGGSVDGDHDGEAMELELEA
;
A
#
# COMPACT_ATOMS: atom_id res chain seq x y z
N MET A 1 -3.44 -5.09 -5.57
CA MET A 1 -2.95 -4.83 -6.94
C MET A 1 -1.92 -5.88 -7.29
N ASP A 2 -2.07 -6.54 -8.44
CA ASP A 2 -1.09 -7.49 -8.96
C ASP A 2 0.29 -6.82 -9.08
N SER A 3 1.33 -7.51 -8.61
CA SER A 3 2.71 -7.01 -8.62
C SER A 3 3.23 -6.77 -10.04
N SER A 4 2.67 -7.46 -11.04
CA SER A 4 3.01 -7.28 -12.46
C SER A 4 2.73 -5.86 -12.98
N LEU A 5 1.80 -5.13 -12.33
CA LEU A 5 1.41 -3.77 -12.71
C LEU A 5 2.38 -2.70 -12.18
N ARG A 6 3.40 -3.08 -11.40
CA ARG A 6 4.35 -2.13 -10.78
C ARG A 6 5.58 -1.83 -11.64
N SER A 7 5.82 -2.59 -12.70
CA SER A 7 6.95 -2.37 -13.62
C SER A 7 6.52 -2.42 -15.09
N THR A 8 7.04 -1.49 -15.90
CA THR A 8 6.75 -1.40 -17.32
C THR A 8 7.13 -2.69 -18.08
N GLU A 9 8.25 -3.32 -17.71
CA GLU A 9 8.70 -4.57 -18.33
C GLU A 9 7.75 -5.74 -18.03
N ALA A 10 7.26 -5.87 -16.79
CA ALA A 10 6.28 -6.89 -16.46
C ALA A 10 4.94 -6.66 -17.17
N LEU A 11 4.52 -5.40 -17.32
CA LEU A 11 3.32 -5.05 -18.09
C LEU A 11 3.48 -5.44 -19.57
N LYS A 12 4.62 -5.09 -20.18
CA LYS A 12 4.93 -5.45 -21.57
C LYS A 12 4.94 -6.96 -21.76
N SER A 13 5.62 -7.69 -20.87
CA SER A 13 5.64 -9.16 -20.91
C SER A 13 4.24 -9.76 -20.79
N ARG A 14 3.36 -9.20 -19.94
CA ARG A 14 1.98 -9.64 -19.81
C ARG A 14 1.14 -9.36 -21.06
N ILE A 15 1.33 -8.19 -21.69
CA ILE A 15 0.69 -7.86 -22.97
C ILE A 15 1.11 -8.87 -24.04
N ASP A 16 2.41 -9.13 -24.16
CA ASP A 16 2.97 -10.09 -25.13
C ASP A 16 2.40 -11.50 -24.89
N ALA A 17 2.33 -11.95 -23.63
CA ALA A 17 1.76 -13.24 -23.28
C ALA A 17 0.27 -13.37 -23.64
N LEU A 18 -0.53 -12.32 -23.39
CA LEU A 18 -1.94 -12.29 -23.75
C LEU A 18 -2.14 -12.29 -25.27
N GLN A 19 -1.34 -11.51 -26.00
CA GLN A 19 -1.37 -11.48 -27.46
C GLN A 19 -1.05 -12.86 -28.04
N VAL A 20 0.06 -13.48 -27.60
CA VAL A 20 0.45 -14.83 -28.03
C VAL A 20 -0.64 -15.84 -27.74
N THR A 21 -1.27 -15.76 -26.55
CA THR A 21 -2.34 -16.68 -26.17
C THR A 21 -3.57 -16.53 -27.07
N LEU A 22 -4.00 -15.29 -27.32
CA LEU A 22 -5.17 -15.01 -28.17
C LEU A 22 -4.95 -15.51 -29.61
N THR A 23 -3.81 -15.16 -30.21
CA THR A 23 -3.45 -15.57 -31.57
C THR A 23 -3.33 -17.09 -31.67
N ARG A 24 -2.61 -17.73 -30.74
CA ARG A 24 -2.40 -19.19 -30.77
C ARG A 24 -3.70 -19.98 -30.67
N ARG A 25 -4.65 -19.54 -29.84
CA ARG A 25 -5.96 -20.21 -29.74
C ARG A 25 -6.76 -20.06 -31.03
N PHE A 26 -6.75 -18.87 -31.62
CA PHE A 26 -7.41 -18.64 -32.91
C PHE A 26 -6.79 -19.48 -34.03
N GLU A 27 -5.46 -19.53 -34.13
CA GLU A 27 -4.75 -20.40 -35.08
C GLU A 27 -5.11 -21.88 -34.86
N THR A 28 -5.22 -22.31 -33.61
CA THR A 28 -5.60 -23.69 -33.27
C THR A 28 -7.02 -24.00 -33.73
N LEU A 29 -7.97 -23.07 -33.59
CA LEU A 29 -9.32 -23.21 -34.14
C LEU A 29 -9.33 -23.32 -35.67
N VAL A 30 -8.55 -22.49 -36.36
CA VAL A 30 -8.42 -22.57 -37.82
C VAL A 30 -7.83 -23.91 -38.25
N ASN A 31 -6.82 -24.41 -37.53
CA ASN A 31 -6.22 -25.72 -37.80
C ASN A 31 -7.21 -26.88 -37.55
N LEU A 32 -8.01 -26.80 -36.49
CA LEU A 32 -9.07 -27.78 -36.20
C LEU A 32 -10.16 -27.79 -37.28
N ALA A 33 -10.52 -26.61 -37.81
CA ALA A 33 -11.49 -26.48 -38.89
C ALA A 33 -10.99 -27.06 -40.23
N ALA A 34 -9.67 -27.10 -40.45
CA ALA A 34 -9.06 -27.68 -41.64
C ALA A 34 -8.99 -29.23 -41.63
N VAL A 35 -9.39 -29.89 -40.53
CA VAL A 35 -9.36 -31.36 -40.41
C VAL A 35 -10.43 -31.99 -41.30
N GLN A 36 -10.01 -32.61 -42.41
CA GLN A 36 -10.90 -33.26 -43.40
C GLN A 36 -11.23 -34.74 -43.11
N ARG A 37 -10.96 -35.23 -41.89
CA ARG A 37 -11.19 -36.65 -41.51
C ARG A 37 -12.62 -36.84 -40.99
N ASN A 38 -13.40 -37.64 -41.70
CA ASN A 38 -14.82 -37.89 -41.44
C ASN A 38 -15.11 -39.17 -40.63
N ASP A 39 -14.13 -39.65 -39.85
CA ASP A 39 -14.37 -40.75 -38.92
C ASP A 39 -15.08 -40.22 -37.66
N ARG A 40 -16.13 -40.91 -37.21
CA ARG A 40 -16.95 -40.54 -36.04
C ARG A 40 -16.11 -40.24 -34.80
N THR A 41 -15.06 -41.02 -34.56
CA THR A 41 -14.18 -40.82 -33.40
C THR A 41 -13.40 -39.51 -33.50
N VAL A 42 -12.98 -39.17 -34.71
CA VAL A 42 -12.19 -37.98 -35.03
C VAL A 42 -13.06 -36.75 -34.96
N THR A 43 -14.25 -36.80 -35.56
CA THR A 43 -15.22 -35.70 -35.51
C THR A 43 -15.60 -35.37 -34.07
N ALA A 44 -15.83 -36.38 -33.21
CA ALA A 44 -16.16 -36.14 -31.79
C ALA A 44 -15.00 -35.45 -31.03
N VAL A 45 -13.76 -35.87 -31.28
CA VAL A 45 -12.57 -35.24 -30.66
C VAL A 45 -12.36 -33.82 -31.18
N THR A 46 -12.52 -33.60 -32.49
CA THR A 46 -12.42 -32.27 -33.11
C THR A 46 -13.48 -31.33 -32.56
N GLU A 47 -14.73 -31.78 -32.44
CA GLU A 47 -15.83 -30.98 -31.88
C GLU A 47 -15.55 -30.57 -30.43
N TYR A 48 -15.11 -31.51 -29.59
CA TYR A 48 -14.74 -31.22 -28.20
C TYR A 48 -13.59 -30.20 -28.12
N SER A 49 -12.55 -30.41 -28.92
CA SER A 49 -11.38 -29.52 -28.97
C SER A 49 -11.76 -28.12 -29.44
N MET A 50 -12.65 -28.03 -30.44
CA MET A 50 -13.13 -26.75 -30.98
C MET A 50 -13.94 -25.98 -29.92
N LYS A 51 -14.78 -26.67 -29.13
CA LYS A 51 -15.49 -26.08 -27.98
C LYS A 51 -14.52 -25.60 -26.89
N ALA A 52 -13.52 -26.41 -26.55
CA ALA A 52 -12.52 -26.07 -25.55
C ALA A 52 -11.68 -24.85 -25.96
N GLU A 53 -11.21 -24.81 -27.21
CA GLU A 53 -10.43 -23.68 -27.72
C GLU A 53 -11.26 -22.41 -27.86
N THR A 54 -12.55 -22.52 -28.21
CA THR A 54 -13.47 -21.37 -28.23
C THR A 54 -13.65 -20.78 -26.84
N ALA A 55 -13.89 -21.62 -25.82
CA ALA A 55 -13.99 -21.15 -24.43
C ALA A 55 -12.66 -20.53 -23.94
N GLY A 56 -11.53 -21.14 -24.32
CA GLY A 56 -10.21 -20.60 -24.03
C GLY A 56 -9.94 -19.24 -24.69
N LEU A 57 -10.43 -19.05 -25.93
CA LEU A 57 -10.31 -17.78 -26.66
C LEU A 57 -11.12 -16.67 -26.00
N ILE A 58 -12.36 -16.96 -25.60
CA ILE A 58 -13.21 -16.03 -24.84
C ILE A 58 -12.49 -15.61 -23.55
N ARG A 59 -11.96 -16.57 -22.79
CA ARG A 59 -11.22 -16.29 -21.56
C ARG A 59 -9.98 -15.42 -21.80
N ALA A 60 -9.22 -15.69 -22.86
CA ALA A 60 -8.07 -14.85 -23.22
C ALA A 60 -8.51 -13.40 -23.54
N ALA A 61 -9.66 -13.21 -24.20
CA ALA A 61 -10.23 -11.89 -24.45
C ALA A 61 -10.69 -11.19 -23.15
N GLU A 62 -11.31 -11.92 -22.22
CA GLU A 62 -11.67 -11.41 -20.88
C GLU A 62 -10.43 -10.98 -20.08
N GLU A 63 -9.33 -11.71 -20.18
CA GLU A 63 -8.05 -11.36 -19.54
C GLU A 63 -7.46 -10.08 -20.14
N VAL A 64 -7.56 -9.88 -21.46
CA VAL A 64 -7.20 -8.61 -22.12
C VAL A 64 -8.09 -7.47 -21.63
N GLN A 65 -9.40 -7.66 -21.56
CA GLN A 65 -10.31 -6.64 -21.05
C GLN A 65 -10.03 -6.30 -19.58
N THR A 66 -9.68 -7.30 -18.77
CA THR A 66 -9.26 -7.12 -17.38
C THR A 66 -7.98 -6.29 -17.29
N LEU A 67 -7.00 -6.55 -18.15
CA LEU A 67 -5.78 -5.74 -18.22
C LEU A 67 -6.06 -4.29 -18.61
N ILE A 68 -6.93 -4.06 -19.59
CA ILE A 68 -7.35 -2.70 -19.99
C ILE A 68 -7.97 -1.97 -18.80
N ARG A 69 -8.85 -2.63 -18.06
CA ARG A 69 -9.44 -2.05 -16.84
C ARG A 69 -8.39 -1.68 -15.82
N GLN A 70 -7.42 -2.56 -15.57
CA GLN A 70 -6.31 -2.30 -14.64
C GLN A 70 -5.44 -1.11 -15.09
N LEU A 71 -5.22 -0.94 -16.40
CA LEU A 71 -4.52 0.22 -16.96
C LEU A 71 -5.31 1.51 -16.78
N GLN A 72 -6.63 1.47 -17.02
CA GLN A 72 -7.52 2.61 -16.79
C GLN A 72 -7.58 2.98 -15.30
N GLU A 73 -7.66 2.00 -14.40
CA GLU A 73 -7.60 2.20 -12.96
C GLU A 73 -6.27 2.82 -12.54
N MET A 74 -5.15 2.35 -13.09
CA MET A 74 -3.82 2.94 -12.84
C MET A 74 -3.74 4.38 -13.35
N TRP A 75 -4.37 4.69 -14.48
CA TRP A 75 -4.38 6.04 -15.03
C TRP A 75 -5.27 6.98 -14.22
N LEU A 76 -6.48 6.54 -13.85
CA LEU A 76 -7.47 7.33 -13.11
C LEU A 76 -7.09 7.53 -11.64
N PHE A 77 -6.61 6.48 -10.98
CA PHE A 77 -6.25 6.53 -9.55
C PHE A 77 -4.77 6.83 -9.32
N GLY A 78 -3.97 6.82 -10.39
CA GLY A 78 -2.54 7.10 -10.34
C GLY A 78 -1.79 6.20 -9.35
N ARG A 79 -0.53 6.56 -9.09
CA ARG A 79 -0.04 6.44 -7.71
C ARG A 79 -0.83 7.49 -6.95
N LEU A 80 -1.56 7.12 -5.89
CA LEU A 80 -2.12 8.08 -4.94
C LEU A 80 -1.09 9.19 -4.75
N ASN A 81 -1.39 10.43 -5.16
CA ASN A 81 -0.52 11.60 -5.00
C ASN A 81 -0.35 11.88 -3.49
N ALA A 82 0.31 10.99 -2.75
CA ALA A 82 0.63 11.15 -1.34
C ALA A 82 1.77 12.17 -1.12
N LEU A 83 2.30 12.74 -2.21
CA LEU A 83 3.38 13.73 -2.20
C LEU A 83 2.97 15.13 -2.65
N GLU A 84 1.74 15.34 -3.14
CA GLU A 84 1.30 16.69 -3.52
C GLU A 84 1.09 17.59 -2.28
N GLY A 85 1.00 16.98 -1.10
CA GLY A 85 0.99 17.66 0.20
C GLY A 85 2.33 17.65 0.94
N LYS A 86 3.50 17.36 0.31
CA LYS A 86 4.78 17.40 1.05
C LYS A 86 5.05 18.77 1.66
N LYS A 87 4.72 19.83 0.92
CA LYS A 87 4.88 21.22 1.38
C LYS A 87 3.93 21.56 2.53
N GLU A 88 2.63 21.26 2.37
CA GLU A 88 1.65 21.45 3.43
C GLU A 88 1.94 20.62 4.69
N ARG A 89 2.43 19.39 4.53
CA ARG A 89 2.76 18.51 5.66
C ARG A 89 4.02 18.96 6.40
N GLU A 90 5.04 19.46 5.69
CA GLU A 90 6.22 20.07 6.32
C GLU A 90 5.88 21.38 7.03
N GLU A 91 5.00 22.21 6.45
CA GLU A 91 4.53 23.45 7.08
C GLU A 91 3.65 23.19 8.31
N VAL A 92 2.76 22.19 8.25
CA VAL A 92 1.91 21.77 9.37
C VAL A 92 2.75 21.12 10.48
N ASP A 93 3.70 20.23 10.15
CA ASP A 93 4.60 19.62 11.14
C ASP A 93 5.53 20.68 11.78
N GLY A 94 5.97 21.68 11.02
CA GLY A 94 6.75 22.82 11.53
C GLY A 94 5.94 23.66 12.51
N THR A 95 4.73 24.06 12.10
CA THR A 95 3.81 24.85 12.95
C THR A 95 3.42 24.09 14.21
N ALA A 96 3.19 22.78 14.12
CA ALA A 96 2.86 21.94 15.27
C ALA A 96 4.01 21.89 16.30
N ARG A 97 5.28 21.87 15.85
CA ARG A 97 6.45 21.92 16.75
C ARG A 97 6.57 23.27 17.44
N GLU A 98 6.39 24.37 16.72
CA GLU A 98 6.44 25.72 17.29
C GLU A 98 5.33 25.94 18.33
N VAL A 99 4.11 25.51 18.03
CA VAL A 99 2.99 25.56 18.97
C VAL A 99 3.26 24.70 20.20
N ALA A 100 3.84 23.50 20.03
CA ALA A 100 4.19 22.64 21.16
C ALA A 100 5.27 23.26 22.06
N GLU A 101 6.26 23.95 21.50
CA GLU A 101 7.26 24.69 22.29
C GLU A 101 6.66 25.89 23.01
N LEU A 102 5.77 26.64 22.33
CA LEU A 102 5.09 27.79 22.93
C LEU A 102 4.20 27.36 24.09
N VAL A 103 3.46 26.26 23.92
CA VAL A 103 2.64 25.66 25.00
C VAL A 103 3.53 25.25 26.16
N ARG A 104 4.68 24.60 25.93
CA ARG A 104 5.64 24.25 27.00
C ARG A 104 6.16 25.47 27.75
N LYS A 105 6.49 26.55 27.04
CA LYS A 105 6.94 27.82 27.66
C LYS A 105 5.83 28.45 28.50
N LEU A 106 4.60 28.45 28.02
CA LEU A 106 3.45 28.99 28.74
C LEU A 106 3.05 28.15 29.95
N THR A 107 3.10 26.81 29.84
CA THR A 107 2.83 25.92 30.98
C THR A 107 3.97 25.91 32.00
N GLY A 108 5.23 26.06 31.56
CA GLY A 108 6.39 26.19 32.44
C GLY A 108 6.50 27.55 33.12
N ALA A 109 6.06 28.63 32.46
CA ALA A 109 6.01 29.98 33.06
C ALA A 109 4.88 30.12 34.09
N LYS A 110 3.78 29.36 33.94
CA LYS A 110 2.64 29.40 34.88
C LYS A 110 2.93 28.76 36.24
N SER A 111 4.03 28.02 36.36
CA SER A 111 4.45 27.35 37.61
C SER A 111 5.26 28.25 38.57
N LEU A 112 5.61 29.49 38.18
CA LEU A 112 6.54 30.33 38.97
C LEU A 112 5.92 31.60 39.57
N ASP A 113 4.65 31.93 39.28
CA ASP A 113 4.00 33.17 39.76
C ASP A 113 3.04 32.97 40.95
N GLY A 114 3.01 31.77 41.55
CA GLY A 114 2.09 31.44 42.64
C GLY A 114 2.66 31.51 44.07
N GLU A 115 3.98 31.65 44.26
CA GLU A 115 4.59 31.27 45.55
C GLU A 115 5.64 32.25 46.09
N LYS A 116 5.36 33.55 46.12
CA LYS A 116 6.11 34.49 46.98
C LYS A 116 5.25 35.63 47.54
N ALA A 117 4.34 35.31 48.46
CA ALA A 117 3.76 36.32 49.34
C ALA A 117 3.24 35.76 50.67
N VAL A 118 4.08 35.12 51.49
CA VAL A 118 3.92 35.14 52.96
C VAL A 118 5.30 35.21 53.61
N LYS A 119 5.55 36.31 54.33
CA LYS A 119 6.78 36.55 55.11
C LYS A 119 6.39 36.61 56.59
N ARG A 120 7.11 35.83 57.40
CA ARG A 120 7.31 35.92 58.88
C ARG A 120 6.06 35.52 59.69
N GLU A 121 6.14 34.68 60.72
CA GLU A 121 7.08 34.58 61.85
C GLU A 121 7.36 33.08 62.16
N GLY A 122 8.58 32.65 62.51
CA GLY A 122 9.09 32.64 63.88
C GLY A 122 8.87 31.26 64.52
N GLY A 123 9.93 30.44 64.67
CA GLY A 123 9.81 29.16 65.39
C GLY A 123 10.96 28.20 65.16
N SER A 124 11.91 28.22 66.10
CA SER A 124 12.94 27.22 66.42
C SER A 124 12.47 25.76 66.33
N VAL A 125 13.35 24.84 65.88
CA VAL A 125 13.94 23.70 66.66
C VAL A 125 14.60 22.70 65.70
N ASP A 126 15.77 22.23 66.13
CA ASP A 126 16.66 21.18 65.63
C ASP A 126 16.01 19.87 65.12
N GLY A 127 16.79 19.12 64.31
CA GLY A 127 16.57 17.68 64.12
C GLY A 127 17.32 17.08 62.93
N ASP A 128 18.45 16.44 63.24
CA ASP A 128 19.21 15.50 62.40
C ASP A 128 18.35 14.41 61.73
N HIS A 129 18.73 14.01 60.51
CA HIS A 129 19.22 12.65 60.18
C HIS A 129 19.24 12.40 58.66
N ASP A 130 20.45 12.14 58.14
CA ASP A 130 20.85 10.91 57.42
C ASP A 130 19.76 10.27 56.52
N GLY A 131 19.89 10.22 55.20
CA GLY A 131 20.97 9.59 54.45
C GLY A 131 20.60 8.14 54.13
N GLU A 132 20.09 7.85 52.92
CA GLU A 132 20.27 6.52 52.31
C GLU A 132 20.00 6.54 50.80
N ALA A 133 21.00 6.07 50.06
CA ALA A 133 20.93 5.69 48.67
C ALA A 133 20.65 4.19 48.57
N MET A 134 19.80 3.76 47.64
CA MET A 134 19.78 2.38 47.14
C MET A 134 19.01 2.41 45.81
N GLU A 135 19.75 2.47 44.70
CA GLU A 135 20.24 1.34 43.90
C GLU A 135 19.21 0.81 42.90
N LEU A 136 19.74 0.70 41.69
CA LEU A 136 19.15 0.20 40.47
C LEU A 136 18.88 -1.29 40.59
N GLU A 137 17.74 -1.77 40.06
CA GLU A 137 17.74 -3.07 39.40
C GLU A 137 17.02 -2.99 38.05
N LEU A 138 17.69 -3.63 37.10
CA LEU A 138 17.45 -3.67 35.67
C LEU A 138 17.38 -5.18 35.40
N GLU A 139 16.18 -5.69 35.10
CA GLU A 139 16.02 -7.09 34.67
C GLU A 139 15.23 -7.20 33.38
N ALA A 140 15.59 -8.28 32.68
CA ALA A 140 15.40 -8.60 31.28
C ALA A 140 13.98 -9.08 30.91
#